data_AF-A0A965D1U3-F1
#
_entry.id   AF-A0A965D1U3-F1
#
_cell.length_a   1.000
_cell.length_b   1.000
_cell.length_c   1.000
_cell.angle_alpha   90.00
_cell.angle_beta   90.00
_cell.angle_gamma   90.00
#
_symmetry.space_group_name_H-M   'P 1'
#
loop_
_entity.id
_entity.type
_entity.pdbx_description
1 polymer ?
#
loop_
_entity_poly.entity_id
_entity_poly.type
_entity_poly.pdbx_seq_one_letter_code
_entity_poly.pdbx_strand_id
1 'polypeptide(L)'
;MKKIILAIVGVVVIVSSTAFAAERGIDAKQLERGKNIWKTAGGLGCVGCHGQYGEGDVGVGPYNRGVGLSKVISAVESVDMMKALFKDKLSREDIEAVSAYTMWMGQHQLLRTLVKRDRFLPDAIEVFPGTAVQLVVRNTSQSPHKFSSANMGVSEFQVGPRDVGDVIWRAPEKEGSYTLQCADCTRKGEDILTVNVRKSARRYRVPDPE
;
A
#
# COMPACT_ATOMS: atom_id res chain seq x y z
N MET A 1 -39.10 -2.92 -56.78
CA MET A 1 -39.16 -2.87 -55.30
C MET A 1 -37.79 -3.22 -54.74
N LYS A 2 -37.01 -2.22 -54.31
CA LYS A 2 -35.65 -2.42 -53.75
C LYS A 2 -35.75 -2.63 -52.24
N LYS A 3 -35.26 -3.77 -51.74
CA LYS A 3 -35.17 -4.07 -50.30
C LYS A 3 -33.93 -3.36 -49.75
N ILE A 4 -34.12 -2.50 -48.76
CA ILE A 4 -33.04 -1.86 -47.99
C ILE A 4 -32.71 -2.80 -46.82
N ILE A 5 -31.47 -3.29 -46.78
CA ILE A 5 -30.92 -4.08 -45.67
C ILE A 5 -30.37 -3.07 -44.67
N LEU A 6 -30.99 -2.97 -43.50
CA LEU A 6 -30.51 -2.15 -42.39
C LEU A 6 -29.46 -2.97 -41.61
N ALA A 7 -28.19 -2.61 -41.75
CA ALA A 7 -27.11 -3.17 -40.95
C ALA A 7 -27.12 -2.51 -39.55
N ILE A 8 -27.42 -3.29 -38.52
CA ILE A 8 -27.30 -2.86 -37.12
C ILE A 8 -25.81 -2.95 -36.76
N VAL A 9 -25.15 -1.80 -36.71
CA VAL A 9 -23.78 -1.68 -36.18
C VAL A 9 -23.89 -1.77 -34.66
N GLY A 10 -23.46 -2.91 -34.11
CA GLY A 10 -23.31 -3.10 -32.67
C GLY A 10 -22.22 -2.18 -32.14
N VAL A 11 -22.62 -1.20 -31.32
CA VAL A 11 -21.69 -0.37 -30.56
C VAL A 11 -21.11 -1.23 -29.45
N VAL A 12 -19.86 -1.67 -29.63
CA VAL A 12 -19.05 -2.25 -28.56
C VAL A 12 -18.69 -1.10 -27.62
N VAL A 13 -19.40 -0.99 -26.51
CA VAL A 13 -19.01 -0.10 -25.41
C VAL A 13 -17.82 -0.75 -24.72
N ILE A 14 -16.62 -0.37 -25.15
CA ILE A 14 -15.39 -0.62 -24.40
C ILE A 14 -15.50 0.24 -23.14
N VAL A 15 -15.93 -0.38 -22.03
CA VAL A 15 -15.80 0.23 -20.71
C VAL A 15 -14.31 0.17 -20.36
N SER A 16 -13.55 1.11 -20.89
CA SER A 16 -12.18 1.35 -20.49
C SER A 16 -12.21 1.70 -19.00
N SER A 17 -11.64 0.82 -18.19
CA SER A 17 -11.37 1.04 -16.77
C SER A 17 -10.65 2.38 -16.61
N THR A 18 -11.41 3.42 -16.29
CA THR A 18 -10.86 4.75 -16.13
C THR A 18 -9.91 4.71 -14.94
N ALA A 19 -8.68 5.10 -15.25
CA ALA A 19 -7.59 5.31 -14.35
C ALA A 19 -8.08 5.92 -13.03
N PHE A 20 -7.64 5.28 -11.96
CA PHE A 20 -7.80 5.67 -10.58
C PHE A 20 -7.82 7.19 -10.42
N ALA A 21 -8.90 7.70 -9.83
CA ALA A 21 -9.01 9.08 -9.40
C ALA A 21 -7.69 9.55 -8.79
N ALA A 22 -7.13 10.62 -9.36
CA ALA A 22 -5.84 11.19 -9.00
C ALA A 22 -5.61 11.14 -7.48
N GLU A 23 -4.62 10.35 -7.06
CA GLU A 23 -4.00 10.47 -5.75
C GLU A 23 -3.45 11.90 -5.62
N ARG A 24 -4.28 12.82 -5.10
CA ARG A 24 -4.00 14.25 -4.83
C ARG A 24 -2.72 14.83 -5.48
N GLY A 25 -2.63 14.90 -6.81
CA GLY A 25 -1.58 15.65 -7.50
C GLY A 25 -0.13 15.42 -7.04
N ILE A 26 0.19 14.28 -6.42
CA ILE A 26 1.57 13.99 -5.97
C ILE A 26 2.36 13.56 -7.21
N ASP A 27 3.46 14.25 -7.48
CA ASP A 27 4.35 13.86 -8.58
C ASP A 27 4.96 12.48 -8.32
N ALA A 28 4.87 11.58 -9.30
CA ALA A 28 5.33 10.20 -9.17
C ALA A 28 6.84 10.12 -8.92
N LYS A 29 7.64 11.05 -9.48
CA LYS A 29 9.08 11.10 -9.23
C LYS A 29 9.38 11.54 -7.81
N GLN A 30 8.67 12.56 -7.32
CA GLN A 30 8.76 12.99 -5.93
C GLN A 30 8.38 11.87 -4.95
N LEU A 31 7.31 11.12 -5.23
CA LEU A 31 6.89 9.98 -4.41
C LEU A 31 7.97 8.89 -4.35
N GLU A 32 8.54 8.53 -5.51
CA GLU A 32 9.57 7.51 -5.60
C GLU A 32 10.88 7.97 -4.92
N ARG A 33 11.26 9.25 -5.08
CA ARG A 33 12.38 9.85 -4.33
C ARG A 33 12.14 9.74 -2.82
N GLY A 34 10.95 10.10 -2.36
CA GLY A 34 10.55 10.01 -0.95
C GLY A 34 10.64 8.60 -0.40
N LYS A 35 10.14 7.61 -1.15
CA LYS A 35 10.22 6.19 -0.82
C LYS A 35 11.67 5.69 -0.74
N ASN A 36 12.53 6.15 -1.64
CA ASN A 36 13.94 5.78 -1.63
C ASN A 36 14.68 6.39 -0.43
N ILE A 37 14.43 7.66 -0.12
CA ILE A 37 14.98 8.31 1.08
C ILE A 37 14.48 7.61 2.34
N TRP A 38 13.19 7.30 2.42
CA TRP A 38 12.58 6.57 3.53
C TRP A 38 13.33 5.27 3.86
N LYS A 39 13.81 4.56 2.83
CA LYS A 39 14.54 3.29 2.99
C LYS A 39 16.03 3.45 3.27
N THR A 40 16.65 4.56 2.87
CA THR A 40 18.13 4.64 2.74
C THR A 40 18.78 5.83 3.45
N ALA A 41 18.01 6.86 3.83
CA ALA A 41 18.52 8.08 4.45
C ALA A 41 19.52 7.80 5.58
N GLY A 42 20.70 8.41 5.53
CA GLY A 42 21.70 8.30 6.59
C GLY A 42 22.23 6.88 6.84
N GLY A 43 22.01 5.91 5.94
CA GLY A 43 22.45 4.51 6.06
C GLY A 43 21.48 3.60 6.83
N LEU A 44 20.54 4.16 7.58
CA LEU A 44 19.51 3.45 8.34
C LEU A 44 18.11 3.55 7.68
N GLY A 45 17.87 4.65 6.97
CA GLY A 45 16.55 5.06 6.52
C GLY A 45 15.65 5.54 7.66
N CYS A 46 14.55 6.20 7.30
CA CYS A 46 13.45 6.45 8.22
C CYS A 46 12.80 5.13 8.69
N VAL A 47 12.83 4.11 7.83
CA VAL A 47 12.32 2.75 8.08
C VAL A 47 12.90 2.13 9.35
N GLY A 48 14.17 2.38 9.67
CA GLY A 48 14.82 1.78 10.84
C GLY A 48 14.20 2.18 12.18
N CYS A 49 13.50 3.32 12.23
CA CYS A 49 12.84 3.81 13.43
C CYS A 49 11.31 3.80 13.32
N HIS A 50 10.77 4.02 12.13
CA HIS A 50 9.33 4.22 11.90
C HIS A 50 8.64 3.03 11.22
N GLY A 51 9.36 1.93 10.98
CA GLY A 51 8.84 0.78 10.27
C GLY A 51 8.79 0.97 8.74
N GLN A 52 8.63 -0.14 8.01
CA GLN A 52 8.72 -0.12 6.54
C GLN A 52 7.62 0.70 5.88
N TYR A 53 6.48 0.79 6.55
CA TYR A 53 5.26 1.44 6.09
C TYR A 53 4.81 2.56 7.04
N GLY A 54 5.74 3.16 7.81
CA GLY A 54 5.43 4.27 8.72
C GLY A 54 4.50 3.90 9.87
N GLU A 55 4.35 2.62 10.17
CA GLU A 55 3.50 2.11 11.24
C GLU A 55 4.04 2.43 12.65
N GLY A 56 5.28 2.91 12.75
CA GLY A 56 6.05 3.02 13.98
C GLY A 56 6.74 1.70 14.36
N ASP A 57 7.85 1.79 15.09
CA ASP A 57 8.48 0.65 15.74
C ASP A 57 8.35 0.77 17.27
N VAL A 58 8.18 -0.35 17.96
CA VAL A 58 7.91 -0.41 19.40
C VAL A 58 9.15 0.07 20.18
N GLY A 59 9.25 1.38 20.37
CA GLY A 59 10.24 2.03 21.23
C GLY A 59 11.24 2.94 20.53
N VAL A 60 11.21 3.07 19.19
CA VAL A 60 12.16 3.94 18.47
C VAL A 60 11.48 5.16 17.86
N GLY A 61 10.54 4.95 16.92
CA GLY A 61 9.85 6.03 16.23
C GLY A 61 8.33 5.81 16.22
N PRO A 62 7.52 6.88 16.38
CA PRO A 62 6.07 6.77 16.35
C PRO A 62 5.54 6.48 14.94
N TYR A 63 4.26 6.12 14.90
CA TYR A 63 3.46 6.10 13.67
C TYR A 63 3.51 7.47 12.97
N ASN A 64 3.76 7.48 11.67
CA ASN A 64 3.90 8.72 10.90
C ASN A 64 3.31 8.66 9.49
N ARG A 65 2.42 7.70 9.20
CA ARG A 65 1.61 7.75 7.99
C ARG A 65 0.67 8.96 8.07
N GLY A 66 0.69 9.78 7.02
CA GLY A 66 -0.14 10.98 6.91
C GLY A 66 0.49 12.26 7.46
N VAL A 67 1.71 12.19 8.00
CA VAL A 67 2.38 13.37 8.58
C VAL A 67 2.78 14.38 7.50
N GLY A 68 2.44 15.66 7.73
CA GLY A 68 2.72 16.75 6.80
C GLY A 68 4.13 17.31 6.89
N LEU A 69 4.46 18.18 5.94
CA LEU A 69 5.80 18.74 5.73
C LEU A 69 6.32 19.50 6.97
N SER A 70 5.47 20.33 7.58
CA SER A 70 5.71 21.04 8.85
C SER A 70 6.26 20.12 9.94
N LYS A 71 5.57 19.00 10.19
CA LYS A 71 5.98 18.01 11.20
C LYS A 71 7.24 17.26 10.82
N VAL A 72 7.44 16.92 9.54
CA VAL A 72 8.70 16.29 9.10
C VAL A 72 9.89 17.22 9.32
N ILE A 73 9.78 18.50 8.94
CA ILE A 73 10.82 19.52 9.21
C ILE A 73 11.12 19.58 10.70
N SER A 74 10.07 19.82 11.50
CA SER A 74 10.21 19.98 12.94
C SER A 74 10.88 18.76 13.56
N ALA A 75 10.50 17.55 13.17
CA ALA A 75 11.10 16.33 13.67
C ALA A 75 12.59 16.21 13.30
N VAL A 76 12.94 16.44 12.03
CA VAL A 76 14.34 16.36 11.55
C VAL A 76 15.24 17.39 12.23
N GLU A 77 14.70 18.56 12.56
CA GLU A 77 15.48 19.67 13.16
C GLU A 77 15.56 19.62 14.68
N SER A 78 14.55 19.06 15.36
CA SER A 78 14.38 19.13 16.81
C SER A 78 14.55 17.81 17.56
N VAL A 79 14.35 16.66 16.91
CA VAL A 79 14.58 15.36 17.56
C VAL A 79 16.06 15.03 17.46
N ASP A 80 16.76 14.96 18.60
CA ASP A 80 18.22 14.82 18.69
C ASP A 80 18.78 13.70 17.79
N MET A 81 18.14 12.53 17.81
CA MET A 81 18.55 11.39 16.97
C MET A 81 18.35 11.66 15.48
N MET A 82 17.23 12.28 15.09
CA MET A 82 17.01 12.63 13.69
C MET A 82 18.00 13.69 13.22
N LYS A 83 18.24 14.70 14.05
CA LYS A 83 19.21 15.77 13.78
C LYS A 83 20.61 15.19 13.59
N ALA A 84 21.06 14.32 14.50
CA ALA A 84 22.36 13.67 14.41
C ALA A 84 22.52 12.82 13.14
N LEU A 85 21.44 12.18 12.67
CA LEU A 85 21.47 11.33 11.49
C LEU A 85 21.32 12.10 10.18
N PHE A 86 20.56 13.21 10.17
CA PHE A 86 20.02 13.80 8.93
C PHE A 86 20.27 15.29 8.70
N LYS A 87 20.69 16.07 9.71
CA LYS A 87 20.80 17.55 9.62
C LYS A 87 21.53 18.07 8.37
N ASP A 88 22.59 17.37 7.96
CA ASP A 88 23.41 17.75 6.80
C ASP A 88 23.34 16.73 5.65
N LYS A 89 22.41 15.77 5.72
CA LYS A 89 22.26 14.69 4.74
C LYS A 89 20.98 14.78 3.91
N LEU A 90 19.99 15.53 4.37
CA LEU A 90 18.73 15.74 3.65
C LEU A 90 18.64 17.20 3.22
N SER A 91 18.50 17.42 1.91
CA SER A 91 18.13 18.73 1.38
C SER A 91 16.67 19.06 1.67
N ARG A 92 16.28 20.31 1.41
CA ARG A 92 14.88 20.73 1.51
C ARG A 92 13.96 19.87 0.62
N GLU A 93 14.38 19.59 -0.60
CA GLU A 93 13.65 18.76 -1.55
C GLU A 93 13.50 17.31 -1.06
N ASP A 94 14.50 16.78 -0.35
CA ASP A 94 14.44 15.46 0.23
C ASP A 94 13.39 15.39 1.34
N ILE A 95 13.32 16.42 2.19
CA ILE A 95 12.29 16.53 3.23
C ILE A 95 10.89 16.62 2.60
N GLU A 96 10.73 17.41 1.54
CA GLU A 96 9.47 17.49 0.78
C GLU A 96 9.07 16.16 0.15
N ALA A 97 10.03 15.42 -0.41
CA ALA A 97 9.80 14.10 -0.97
C ALA A 97 9.39 13.08 0.12
N VAL A 98 10.05 13.08 1.28
CA VAL A 98 9.66 12.23 2.42
C VAL A 98 8.26 12.60 2.93
N SER A 99 7.92 13.89 2.99
CA SER A 99 6.57 14.32 3.34
C SER A 99 5.53 13.84 2.32
N ALA A 100 5.80 13.93 1.02
CA ALA A 100 4.90 13.39 0.00
C ALA A 100 4.68 11.87 0.20
N TYR A 101 5.73 11.12 0.51
CA TYR A 101 5.62 9.67 0.74
C TYR A 101 4.85 9.34 2.02
N THR A 102 5.12 10.03 3.13
CA THR A 102 4.37 9.83 4.39
C THR A 102 2.89 10.19 4.23
N MET A 103 2.57 11.29 3.54
CA MET A 103 1.19 11.65 3.20
C MET A 103 0.51 10.60 2.34
N TRP A 104 1.19 10.10 1.30
CA TRP A 104 0.67 9.01 0.46
C TRP A 104 0.40 7.75 1.29
N MET A 105 1.29 7.36 2.21
CA MET A 105 1.04 6.26 3.15
C MET A 105 -0.21 6.52 4.00
N GLY A 106 -0.42 7.76 4.47
CA GLY A 106 -1.61 8.14 5.24
C GLY A 106 -2.92 7.98 4.48
N GLN A 107 -2.91 8.13 3.15
CA GLN A 107 -4.09 7.95 2.31
C GLN A 107 -4.52 6.48 2.18
N HIS A 108 -3.65 5.55 2.55
CA HIS A 108 -3.87 4.11 2.42
C HIS A 108 -4.01 3.46 3.80
N GLN A 109 -5.12 2.77 4.04
CA GLN A 109 -5.24 1.88 5.19
C GLN A 109 -4.20 0.77 5.06
N LEU A 110 -3.30 0.68 6.05
CA LEU A 110 -2.33 -0.40 6.12
C LEU A 110 -3.02 -1.68 6.58
N LEU A 111 -3.06 -2.70 5.72
CA LEU A 111 -3.50 -4.04 6.08
C LEU A 111 -2.28 -4.96 6.06
N ARG A 112 -2.09 -5.74 7.12
CA ARG A 112 -0.94 -6.63 7.26
C ARG A 112 -1.41 -8.06 7.42
N THR A 113 -0.75 -8.94 6.70
CA THR A 113 -0.79 -10.38 6.94
C THR A 113 0.64 -10.92 6.84
N LEU A 114 0.82 -12.13 7.34
CA LEU A 114 2.04 -12.89 7.13
C LEU A 114 1.69 -14.28 6.63
N VAL A 115 2.60 -14.86 5.86
CA VAL A 115 2.51 -16.25 5.43
C VAL A 115 3.50 -17.06 6.24
N LYS A 116 2.97 -18.03 7.00
CA LYS A 116 3.76 -18.94 7.85
C LYS A 116 3.27 -20.36 7.64
N ARG A 117 4.18 -21.23 7.17
CA ARG A 117 3.85 -22.62 6.82
C ARG A 117 2.67 -22.67 5.85
N ASP A 118 2.78 -21.89 4.77
CA ASP A 118 1.79 -21.80 3.68
C ASP A 118 0.40 -21.30 4.08
N ARG A 119 0.28 -20.68 5.27
CA ARG A 119 -0.97 -20.12 5.78
C ARG A 119 -0.87 -18.62 6.03
N PHE A 120 -1.89 -17.88 5.61
CA PHE A 120 -2.07 -16.47 5.95
C PHE A 120 -2.49 -16.26 7.42
N LEU A 121 -1.90 -15.26 8.07
CA LEU A 121 -2.18 -14.88 9.45
C LEU A 121 -2.20 -13.34 9.60
N PRO A 122 -3.37 -12.72 9.86
CA PRO A 122 -4.69 -13.34 9.80
C PRO A 122 -5.03 -13.81 8.38
N ASP A 123 -5.95 -14.78 8.28
CA ASP A 123 -6.53 -15.29 7.03
C ASP A 123 -7.81 -14.55 6.63
N ALA A 124 -8.36 -13.70 7.50
CA ALA A 124 -9.49 -12.83 7.20
C ALA A 124 -9.29 -11.41 7.77
N ILE A 125 -9.66 -10.40 6.99
CA ILE A 125 -9.61 -8.98 7.36
C ILE A 125 -10.89 -8.30 6.88
N GLU A 126 -11.43 -7.35 7.63
CA GLU A 126 -12.58 -6.53 7.21
C GLU A 126 -12.16 -5.10 6.83
N VAL A 127 -12.75 -4.58 5.76
CA VAL A 127 -12.45 -3.24 5.20
C VAL A 127 -13.75 -2.54 4.86
N PHE A 128 -13.82 -1.22 5.09
CA PHE A 128 -14.97 -0.43 4.70
C PHE A 128 -14.98 -0.16 3.18
N PRO A 129 -16.15 -0.15 2.49
CA PRO A 129 -16.23 0.16 1.06
C PRO A 129 -15.51 1.44 0.64
N GLY A 130 -14.90 1.45 -0.54
CA GLY A 130 -14.19 2.60 -1.12
C GLY A 130 -12.80 2.88 -0.53
N THR A 131 -12.41 2.18 0.54
CA THR A 131 -11.13 2.40 1.22
C THR A 131 -9.94 2.07 0.32
N ALA A 132 -8.99 3.01 0.20
CA ALA A 132 -7.68 2.73 -0.39
C ALA A 132 -6.82 1.95 0.61
N VAL A 133 -6.24 0.84 0.17
CA VAL A 133 -5.54 -0.13 1.00
C VAL A 133 -4.12 -0.30 0.48
N GLN A 134 -3.18 -0.31 1.41
CA GLN A 134 -1.85 -0.89 1.20
C GLN A 134 -1.84 -2.26 1.89
N LEU A 135 -1.94 -3.32 1.09
CA LEU A 135 -1.96 -4.70 1.58
C LEU A 135 -0.53 -5.24 1.59
N VAL A 136 -0.03 -5.53 2.79
CA VAL A 136 1.32 -5.99 3.06
C VAL A 136 1.31 -7.47 3.39
N VAL A 137 2.14 -8.23 2.69
CA VAL A 137 2.36 -9.67 2.91
C VAL A 137 3.79 -9.89 3.34
N ARG A 138 3.97 -10.35 4.58
CA ARG A 138 5.27 -10.80 5.07
C ARG A 138 5.46 -12.29 4.80
N ASN A 139 6.47 -12.64 4.02
CA ASN A 139 6.89 -14.01 3.87
C ASN A 139 7.79 -14.43 5.04
N THR A 140 7.35 -15.40 5.84
CA THR A 140 8.17 -15.92 6.96
C THR A 140 8.94 -17.18 6.62
N SER A 141 8.84 -17.70 5.40
CA SER A 141 9.58 -18.90 4.99
C SER A 141 11.02 -18.55 4.55
N GLN A 142 11.83 -19.58 4.34
CA GLN A 142 13.19 -19.47 3.79
C GLN A 142 13.20 -19.51 2.25
N SER A 143 12.02 -19.62 1.62
CA SER A 143 11.85 -19.70 0.16
C SER A 143 11.03 -18.51 -0.32
N PRO A 144 11.20 -18.04 -1.55
CA PRO A 144 10.29 -17.05 -2.11
C PRO A 144 8.88 -17.65 -2.27
N HIS A 145 7.87 -16.79 -2.25
CA HIS A 145 6.49 -17.15 -2.58
C HIS A 145 5.87 -16.15 -3.54
N LYS A 146 4.90 -16.63 -4.32
CA LYS A 146 4.14 -15.84 -5.29
C LYS A 146 2.72 -15.63 -4.81
N PHE A 147 2.19 -14.43 -5.04
CA PHE A 147 0.86 -14.03 -4.62
C PHE A 147 0.09 -13.38 -5.75
N SER A 148 -1.21 -13.66 -5.85
CA SER A 148 -2.07 -13.08 -6.87
C SER A 148 -3.53 -13.03 -6.43
N SER A 149 -4.34 -12.22 -7.10
CA SER A 149 -5.79 -12.20 -6.88
C SER A 149 -6.53 -11.87 -8.16
N ALA A 150 -7.39 -12.80 -8.60
CA ALA A 150 -8.26 -12.59 -9.74
C ALA A 150 -9.38 -11.56 -9.44
N ASN A 151 -10.03 -11.67 -8.27
CA ASN A 151 -11.19 -10.81 -7.93
C ASN A 151 -10.80 -9.44 -7.34
N MET A 152 -9.55 -9.24 -6.92
CA MET A 152 -9.01 -7.92 -6.59
C MET A 152 -8.30 -7.24 -7.77
N GLY A 153 -8.07 -7.97 -8.87
CA GLY A 153 -7.28 -7.47 -10.01
C GLY A 153 -5.79 -7.30 -9.69
N VAL A 154 -5.26 -8.06 -8.74
CA VAL A 154 -3.84 -8.02 -8.36
C VAL A 154 -3.07 -9.04 -9.21
N SER A 155 -2.21 -8.53 -10.08
CA SER A 155 -1.26 -9.34 -10.85
C SER A 155 -0.31 -10.12 -9.93
N GLU A 156 0.25 -11.22 -10.45
CA GLU A 156 1.22 -12.01 -9.68
C GLU A 156 2.41 -11.15 -9.26
N PHE A 157 2.77 -11.22 -7.98
CA PHE A 157 3.98 -10.63 -7.43
C PHE A 157 4.71 -11.64 -6.54
N GLN A 158 6.04 -11.53 -6.47
CA GLN A 158 6.88 -12.41 -5.68
C GLN A 158 7.38 -11.69 -4.43
N VAL A 159 7.41 -12.39 -3.30
CA VAL A 159 8.04 -11.93 -2.05
C VAL A 159 9.19 -12.87 -1.71
N GLY A 160 10.38 -12.30 -1.51
CA GLY A 160 11.58 -13.06 -1.20
C GLY A 160 11.53 -13.80 0.16
N PRO A 161 12.50 -14.68 0.43
CA PRO A 161 12.68 -15.30 1.75
C PRO A 161 12.79 -14.25 2.85
N ARG A 162 12.05 -14.43 3.96
CA ARG A 162 12.04 -13.51 5.11
C ARG A 162 11.73 -12.05 4.78
N ASP A 163 11.17 -11.80 3.61
CA ASP A 163 10.95 -10.47 3.08
C ASP A 163 9.48 -10.06 3.16
N VAL A 164 9.20 -8.84 2.70
CA VAL A 164 7.88 -8.24 2.70
C VAL A 164 7.60 -7.64 1.33
N GLY A 165 6.42 -7.95 0.77
CA GLY A 165 5.89 -7.28 -0.41
C GLY A 165 4.56 -6.61 -0.11
N ASP A 166 4.19 -5.66 -0.96
CA ASP A 166 2.92 -4.95 -0.85
C ASP A 166 2.29 -4.63 -2.19
N VAL A 167 0.97 -4.47 -2.17
CA VAL A 167 0.16 -4.06 -3.31
C VAL A 167 -0.84 -2.99 -2.88
N ILE A 168 -1.12 -2.07 -3.80
CA ILE A 168 -2.18 -1.08 -3.62
C ILE A 168 -3.47 -1.62 -4.22
N TRP A 169 -4.52 -1.56 -3.43
CA TRP A 169 -5.85 -1.99 -3.82
C TRP A 169 -6.88 -1.02 -3.29
N ARG A 170 -7.94 -0.78 -4.05
CA ARG A 170 -9.09 0.00 -3.58
C ARG A 170 -10.27 -0.93 -3.36
N ALA A 171 -10.74 -0.99 -2.12
CA ALA A 171 -11.95 -1.73 -1.80
C ALA A 171 -13.12 -1.20 -2.64
N PRO A 172 -13.85 -2.07 -3.36
CA PRO A 172 -15.01 -1.63 -4.13
C PRO A 172 -16.09 -1.01 -3.24
N GLU A 173 -16.98 -0.21 -3.84
CA GLU A 173 -18.14 0.37 -3.13
C GLU A 173 -19.18 -0.70 -2.74
N LYS A 174 -19.17 -1.82 -3.46
CA LYS A 174 -20.07 -2.95 -3.21
C LYS A 174 -19.45 -3.89 -2.16
N GLU A 175 -20.26 -4.30 -1.20
CA GLU A 175 -19.87 -5.33 -0.24
C GLU A 175 -19.60 -6.67 -0.93
N GLY A 176 -18.67 -7.44 -0.38
CA GLY A 176 -18.25 -8.72 -0.94
C GLY A 176 -17.00 -9.28 -0.29
N SER A 177 -16.60 -10.47 -0.74
CA SER A 177 -15.37 -11.13 -0.30
C SER A 177 -14.38 -11.17 -1.45
N TYR A 178 -13.17 -10.72 -1.16
CA TYR A 178 -12.06 -10.61 -2.10
C TYR A 178 -10.88 -11.42 -1.56
N THR A 179 -10.14 -12.10 -2.43
CA THR A 179 -9.18 -13.11 -1.96
C THR A 179 -7.82 -12.92 -2.59
N LEU A 180 -6.78 -12.86 -1.76
CA LEU A 180 -5.39 -12.97 -2.19
C LEU A 180 -4.93 -14.40 -1.95
N GLN A 181 -4.35 -15.02 -2.97
CA GLN A 181 -3.89 -16.41 -2.92
C GLN A 181 -2.37 -16.48 -2.97
N CYS A 182 -1.79 -17.46 -2.28
CA CYS A 182 -0.40 -17.87 -2.49
C CYS A 182 -0.36 -18.89 -3.64
N ALA A 183 0.16 -18.49 -4.79
CA ALA A 183 0.10 -19.27 -6.03
C ALA A 183 0.95 -20.54 -5.99
N ASP A 184 2.05 -20.53 -5.22
CA ASP A 184 3.04 -21.61 -5.13
C ASP A 184 3.09 -22.32 -3.77
N CYS A 185 2.17 -21.98 -2.86
CA CYS A 185 2.01 -22.67 -1.60
C CYS A 185 1.47 -24.10 -1.77
N THR A 186 1.87 -25.01 -0.89
CA THR A 186 1.53 -26.45 -0.98
C THR A 186 0.18 -26.79 -0.36
N ARG A 187 -0.29 -25.99 0.61
CA ARG A 187 -1.56 -26.22 1.33
C ARG A 187 -2.73 -25.51 0.65
N LYS A 188 -3.43 -26.23 -0.21
CA LYS A 188 -4.63 -25.70 -0.88
C LYS A 188 -5.77 -25.45 0.11
N GLY A 189 -6.37 -24.27 0.05
CA GLY A 189 -7.48 -23.83 0.90
C GLY A 189 -7.07 -23.07 2.16
N GLU A 190 -5.82 -23.23 2.62
CA GLU A 190 -5.21 -22.40 3.69
C GLU A 190 -4.31 -21.30 3.12
N ASP A 191 -4.05 -21.35 1.81
CA ASP A 191 -3.25 -20.45 0.99
C ASP A 191 -4.02 -19.19 0.56
N ILE A 192 -5.07 -18.80 1.31
CA ILE A 192 -5.96 -17.69 0.96
C ILE A 192 -6.09 -16.70 2.13
N LEU A 193 -5.85 -15.42 1.84
CA LEU A 193 -6.31 -14.29 2.65
C LEU A 193 -7.65 -13.81 2.09
N THR A 194 -8.66 -13.68 2.94
CA THR A 194 -9.96 -13.09 2.59
C THR A 194 -10.07 -11.66 3.13
N VAL A 195 -10.27 -10.70 2.23
CA VAL A 195 -10.62 -9.32 2.55
C VAL A 195 -12.12 -9.13 2.34
N ASN A 196 -12.86 -8.99 3.44
CA ASN A 196 -14.30 -8.76 3.44
C ASN A 196 -14.59 -7.26 3.40
N VAL A 197 -15.20 -6.80 2.31
CA VAL A 197 -15.67 -5.42 2.20
C VAL A 197 -17.06 -5.33 2.80
N ARG A 198 -17.21 -4.60 3.91
CA ARG A 198 -18.46 -4.50 4.69
C ARG A 198 -18.67 -3.09 5.23
N LYS A 199 -19.89 -2.58 5.18
CA LYS A 199 -20.30 -1.30 5.77
C LYS A 199 -20.27 -1.33 7.30
N SER A 200 -20.31 -2.51 7.91
CA SER A 200 -20.11 -2.71 9.34
C SER A 200 -18.66 -2.57 9.78
N ALA A 201 -17.69 -2.66 8.86
CA ALA A 201 -16.28 -2.48 9.18
C ALA A 201 -16.01 -1.03 9.59
N ARG A 202 -14.98 -0.83 10.43
CA ARG A 202 -14.57 0.51 10.84
C ARG A 202 -14.10 1.31 9.62
N ARG A 203 -14.69 2.50 9.40
CA ARG A 203 -14.21 3.44 8.39
C ARG A 203 -12.77 3.84 8.69
N TYR A 204 -11.88 3.68 7.71
CA TYR A 204 -10.55 4.26 7.77
C TYR A 204 -10.67 5.78 7.69
N ARG A 205 -10.03 6.48 8.64
CA ARG A 205 -9.92 7.93 8.62
C ARG A 205 -8.51 8.26 8.16
N VAL A 206 -8.41 8.91 7.00
CA VAL A 206 -7.14 9.44 6.52
C VAL A 206 -6.65 10.43 7.58
N PRO A 207 -5.41 10.27 8.10
CA PRO A 207 -4.85 11.21 9.06
C PRO A 207 -4.81 12.63 8.48
N ASP A 208 -5.03 13.62 9.33
CA ASP A 208 -4.93 15.03 8.95
C ASP A 208 -3.45 15.38 8.71
N PRO A 209 -3.07 15.95 7.56
CA PRO A 209 -1.72 16.43 7.30
C PRO A 209 -1.42 17.72 8.06
N GLU A 210 -1.47 17.68 9.38
CA GLU A 210 -0.89 18.72 10.24
C GLU A 210 0.65 18.66 10.24
#